data_AF-A0A932BIE1-F1
#
_entry.id   AF-A0A932BIE1-F1
#
_cell.length_a   1.000
_cell.length_b   1.000
_cell.length_c   1.000
_cell.angle_alpha   90.00
_cell.angle_beta   90.00
_cell.angle_gamma   90.00
#
_symmetry.space_group_name_H-M   'P 1'
#
loop_
_entity.id
_entity.type
_entity.pdbx_description
1 polymer ?
#
loop_
_entity_poly.entity_id
_entity_poly.type
_entity_poly.pdbx_seq_one_letter_code
_entity_poly.pdbx_strand_id
1 'polypeptide(L)'
;MDWLSMDFLAALAAIVVIDLVLAGDNAIVIALAARNVPRHLQRRAMVWGAMGAVVVRSLLTLVVVWLLKLPGLLFLGGAMLVWIAYKLLIPEHEHSGGPQIKAPNTFWGAIRTIVIADLVMGVDNVLGVAGAAHGNFTLVLLGLLISIPVLVWGSSILLRYVERFPGLVYLGAGVLAFTAVKMMSSEPVVRQALEPHAALLPLAYVVTVLGVLWAGFSENHRRLETRIHARLAHMRQQLNTASDASPEQKGDTTMDKVLLPVDGSRNTLHAARHVLQAFKTNPALEVHLLNVQTPLSRHVAQFISRKNRDDYHRDEAAKAMRNVRRLLDGAFLPYTVHVAVGDKAQAITETARRMGCDHIVMGTARKNSLTRMLEASTTNRVLELTTVPVEIIAGDAVSRLERFGIPAGISVLAAWLMFALAD
;
A
#
# COMPACT_ATOMS: atom_id res chain seq x y z
N MET A 1 37.85 13.03 -1.70
CA MET A 1 36.38 12.86 -1.79
C MET A 1 36.17 11.39 -1.99
N ASP A 2 35.83 10.67 -0.92
CA ASP A 2 35.72 9.22 -0.97
C ASP A 2 34.32 8.88 -1.47
N TRP A 3 34.22 8.66 -2.79
CA TRP A 3 32.99 8.32 -3.51
C TRP A 3 32.31 7.03 -3.02
N LEU A 4 32.98 6.29 -2.14
CA LEU A 4 32.54 5.04 -1.53
C LEU A 4 32.50 5.13 0.01
N SER A 5 32.59 6.33 0.61
CA SER A 5 32.41 6.46 2.05
C SER A 5 30.99 6.05 2.46
N MET A 6 30.88 5.51 3.67
CA MET A 6 29.60 5.06 4.22
C MET A 6 28.57 6.20 4.22
N ASP A 7 29.02 7.40 4.60
CA ASP A 7 28.18 8.61 4.69
C ASP A 7 27.70 9.05 3.32
N PHE A 8 28.57 8.97 2.29
CA PHE A 8 28.21 9.33 0.92
C PHE A 8 27.17 8.36 0.36
N LEU A 9 27.38 7.06 0.54
CA LEU A 9 26.44 6.03 0.11
C LEU A 9 25.12 6.10 0.87
N ALA A 10 25.15 6.40 2.17
CA ALA A 10 23.94 6.55 2.98
C ALA A 10 23.14 7.81 2.61
N ALA A 11 23.81 8.94 2.38
CA ALA A 11 23.17 10.16 1.89
C ALA A 11 22.57 9.97 0.48
N LEU A 12 23.31 9.29 -0.41
CA LEU A 12 22.82 8.94 -1.75
C LEU A 12 21.60 8.02 -1.69
N ALA A 13 21.65 6.99 -0.86
CA ALA A 13 20.53 6.08 -0.64
C ALA A 13 19.31 6.82 -0.05
N ALA A 14 19.53 7.73 0.90
CA ALA A 14 18.47 8.58 1.44
C ALA A 14 17.81 9.43 0.35
N ILE A 15 18.58 10.12 -0.49
CA ILE A 15 18.06 10.91 -1.62
C ILE A 15 17.20 10.05 -2.55
N VAL A 16 17.69 8.86 -2.93
CA VAL A 16 16.95 7.93 -3.79
C VAL A 16 15.66 7.46 -3.11
N VAL A 17 15.69 7.12 -1.82
CA VAL A 17 14.51 6.68 -1.07
C VAL A 17 13.48 7.81 -0.96
N ILE A 18 13.91 9.05 -0.68
CA ILE A 18 13.03 10.22 -0.56
C ILE A 18 12.34 10.49 -1.89
N ASP A 19 13.11 10.60 -2.98
CA ASP A 19 12.59 10.80 -4.34
C ASP A 19 11.52 9.76 -4.69
N LEU A 20 11.79 8.52 -4.30
CA LEU A 20 11.02 7.36 -4.67
C LEU A 20 9.72 7.20 -3.87
N VAL A 21 9.78 7.49 -2.57
CA VAL A 21 8.60 7.48 -1.69
C VAL A 21 7.66 8.63 -2.08
N LEU A 22 8.19 9.82 -2.36
CA LEU A 22 7.39 10.96 -2.83
C LEU A 22 6.90 10.78 -4.27
N ALA A 23 7.56 9.94 -5.09
CA ALA A 23 7.16 9.66 -6.47
C ALA A 23 5.93 8.75 -6.63
N GLY A 24 5.51 8.05 -5.57
CA GLY A 24 4.40 7.08 -5.62
C GLY A 24 3.12 7.69 -6.21
N ASP A 25 2.73 8.86 -5.71
CA ASP A 25 1.53 9.59 -6.16
C ASP A 25 1.78 10.36 -7.47
N ASN A 26 3.03 10.78 -7.72
CA ASN A 26 3.42 11.50 -8.94
C ASN A 26 3.24 10.63 -10.19
N ALA A 27 3.40 9.30 -10.06
CA ALA A 27 3.19 8.37 -11.17
C ALA A 27 1.74 8.40 -11.71
N ILE A 28 0.75 8.60 -10.84
CA ILE A 28 -0.67 8.70 -11.23
C ILE A 28 -0.90 9.97 -12.03
N VAL A 29 -0.32 11.09 -11.60
CA VAL A 29 -0.47 12.39 -12.29
C VAL A 29 0.23 12.38 -13.65
N ILE A 30 1.40 11.74 -13.75
CA ILE A 30 2.10 11.52 -15.03
C ILE A 30 1.22 10.70 -15.98
N ALA A 31 0.61 9.62 -15.49
CA ALA A 31 -0.29 8.79 -16.28
C ALA A 31 -1.56 9.54 -16.71
N LEU A 32 -2.12 10.37 -15.82
CA LEU A 32 -3.30 11.20 -16.08
C LEU A 32 -3.02 12.27 -17.15
N ALA A 33 -1.85 12.91 -17.09
CA ALA A 33 -1.41 13.92 -18.05
C ALA A 33 -1.19 13.33 -19.45
N ALA A 34 -0.68 12.10 -19.53
CA ALA A 34 -0.43 11.42 -20.80
C ALA A 34 -1.68 10.74 -21.41
N ARG A 35 -2.78 10.57 -20.66
CA ARG A 35 -3.90 9.70 -21.05
C ARG A 35 -4.61 10.08 -22.37
N ASN A 36 -4.64 11.38 -22.70
CA ASN A 36 -5.33 11.91 -23.89
C ASN A 36 -4.45 12.01 -25.13
N VAL A 37 -3.15 11.70 -25.02
CA VAL A 37 -2.21 11.67 -26.14
C VAL A 37 -2.34 10.35 -26.89
N PRO A 38 -2.17 10.28 -28.23
CA PRO A 38 -2.20 9.02 -28.99
C PRO A 38 -1.26 7.96 -28.40
N ARG A 39 -1.70 6.70 -28.32
CA ARG A 39 -0.99 5.62 -27.59
C ARG A 39 0.47 5.41 -28.01
N HIS A 40 0.81 5.67 -29.27
CA HIS A 40 2.19 5.58 -29.77
C HIS A 40 3.10 6.72 -29.27
N LEU A 41 2.51 7.85 -28.86
CA LEU A 41 3.21 9.02 -28.31
C LEU A 41 3.18 9.08 -26.78
N GLN A 42 2.27 8.38 -26.09
CA GLN A 42 2.14 8.42 -24.62
C GLN A 42 3.45 8.09 -23.90
N ARG A 43 4.11 6.99 -24.27
CA ARG A 43 5.40 6.61 -23.66
C ARG A 43 6.48 7.66 -23.89
N ARG A 44 6.53 8.25 -25.09
CA ARG A 44 7.46 9.32 -25.39
C ARG A 44 7.14 10.57 -24.55
N ALA A 45 5.86 10.93 -24.42
CA ALA A 45 5.45 12.08 -23.62
C ALA A 45 5.81 11.90 -22.14
N MET A 46 5.66 10.68 -21.61
CA MET A 46 6.07 10.35 -20.25
C MET A 46 7.59 10.43 -20.07
N VAL A 47 8.38 9.86 -20.99
CA VAL A 47 9.85 9.89 -20.91
C VAL A 47 10.39 11.31 -21.05
N TRP A 48 9.95 12.04 -22.07
CA TRP A 48 10.37 13.44 -22.29
C TRP A 48 9.85 14.38 -21.18
N GLY A 49 8.65 14.13 -20.68
CA GLY A 49 8.09 14.83 -19.52
C GLY A 49 8.91 14.60 -18.26
N ALA A 50 9.24 13.34 -17.95
CA ALA A 50 10.08 12.99 -16.80
C ALA A 50 11.49 13.58 -16.92
N MET A 51 12.13 13.52 -18.10
CA MET A 51 13.43 14.15 -18.31
C MET A 51 13.37 15.68 -18.11
N GLY A 52 12.35 16.34 -18.67
CA GLY A 52 12.17 17.78 -18.50
C GLY A 52 11.92 18.17 -17.04
N ALA A 53 11.11 17.39 -16.33
CA ALA A 53 10.81 17.58 -14.92
C ALA A 53 12.07 17.51 -14.06
N VAL A 54 12.92 16.53 -14.34
CA VAL A 54 14.20 16.36 -13.64
C VAL A 54 15.14 17.51 -13.90
N VAL A 55 15.27 17.99 -15.14
CA VAL A 55 16.13 19.15 -15.42
C VAL A 55 15.69 20.37 -14.62
N VAL A 56 14.38 20.65 -14.60
CA VAL A 56 13.80 21.75 -13.79
C VAL A 56 14.06 21.51 -12.31
N ARG A 57 13.86 20.29 -11.82
CA ARG A 57 14.11 19.90 -10.43
C ARG A 57 15.57 20.06 -10.04
N SER A 58 16.51 19.55 -10.82
CA SER A 58 17.95 19.74 -10.61
C SER A 58 18.30 21.20 -10.45
N LEU A 59 17.83 22.05 -11.36
CA LEU A 59 18.10 23.48 -11.31
C LEU A 59 17.53 24.10 -10.02
N LEU A 60 16.29 23.76 -9.65
CA LEU A 60 15.68 24.23 -8.42
C LEU A 60 16.45 23.76 -7.18
N THR A 61 16.87 22.50 -7.12
CA THR A 61 17.66 21.98 -6.00
C THR A 61 19.02 22.67 -5.89
N LEU A 62 19.68 22.97 -7.01
CA LEU A 62 20.92 23.74 -6.99
C LEU A 62 20.71 25.14 -6.38
N VAL A 63 19.62 25.82 -6.76
CA VAL A 63 19.24 27.12 -6.19
C VAL A 63 18.96 27.01 -4.69
N VAL A 64 18.19 26.01 -4.27
CA VAL A 64 17.87 25.79 -2.84
C VAL A 64 19.12 25.46 -2.03
N VAL A 65 19.98 24.57 -2.53
CA VAL A 65 21.25 24.22 -1.86
C VAL A 65 22.16 25.44 -1.74
N TRP A 66 22.21 26.28 -2.78
CA TRP A 66 22.96 27.53 -2.72
C TRP A 66 22.34 28.50 -1.69
N LEU A 67 21.01 28.58 -1.63
CA LEU A 67 20.29 29.43 -0.68
C LEU A 67 20.47 28.97 0.78
N LEU A 68 20.56 27.65 1.02
CA LEU A 68 20.82 27.07 2.34
C LEU A 68 22.18 27.48 2.94
N LYS A 69 23.10 28.09 2.16
CA LYS A 69 24.33 28.67 2.70
C LYS A 69 24.09 29.92 3.55
N LEU A 70 22.89 30.51 3.49
CA LEU A 70 22.52 31.64 4.34
C LEU A 70 22.29 31.17 5.79
N PRO A 71 22.84 31.86 6.79
CA PRO A 71 22.65 31.51 8.19
C PRO A 71 21.16 31.60 8.58
N GLY A 72 20.71 30.64 9.38
CA GLY A 72 19.32 30.45 9.82
C GLY A 72 18.50 29.57 8.88
N LEU A 73 18.91 29.44 7.61
CA LEU A 73 18.15 28.70 6.62
C LEU A 73 18.32 27.18 6.77
N LEU A 74 19.45 26.70 7.31
CA LEU A 74 19.67 25.29 7.61
C LEU A 74 18.70 24.81 8.70
N PHE A 75 18.50 25.63 9.73
CA PHE A 75 17.51 25.36 10.78
C PHE A 75 16.08 25.34 10.24
N LEU A 76 15.70 26.33 9.43
CA LEU A 76 14.39 26.37 8.77
C LEU A 76 14.16 25.16 7.85
N GLY A 77 15.16 24.78 7.06
CA GLY A 77 15.12 23.60 6.20
C GLY A 77 14.94 22.31 7.01
N GLY A 78 15.66 22.17 8.11
CA GLY A 78 15.49 21.04 9.03
C GLY A 78 14.10 21.02 9.69
N ALA A 79 13.57 22.16 10.16
CA ALA A 79 12.23 22.24 10.70
C ALA A 79 11.15 21.85 9.67
N MET A 80 11.29 22.30 8.43
CA MET A 80 10.42 21.91 7.33
C MET A 80 10.54 20.40 7.02
N LEU A 81 11.74 19.82 7.13
CA LEU A 81 11.95 18.39 6.95
C LEU A 81 11.25 17.54 8.02
N VAL A 82 11.20 18.00 9.28
CA VAL A 82 10.38 17.35 10.32
C VAL A 82 8.90 17.38 9.90
N TRP A 83 8.42 18.51 9.40
CA TRP A 83 7.04 18.64 8.94
C TRP A 83 6.75 17.72 7.74
N ILE A 84 7.64 17.64 6.75
CA ILE A 84 7.52 16.72 5.60
C ILE A 84 7.52 15.27 6.09
N ALA A 85 8.42 14.90 7.01
CA ALA A 85 8.48 13.55 7.56
C ALA A 85 7.18 13.15 8.26
N TYR A 86 6.59 14.05 9.04
CA TYR A 86 5.28 13.83 9.67
C TYR A 86 4.16 13.75 8.64
N LYS A 87 4.11 14.69 7.69
CA LYS A 87 3.10 14.75 6.64
C LYS A 87 3.12 13.48 5.77
N LEU A 88 4.31 12.94 5.49
CA LEU A 88 4.50 11.72 4.72
C LEU A 88 3.85 10.48 5.36
N LEU A 89 3.73 10.44 6.70
CA LEU A 89 3.08 9.35 7.43
C LEU A 89 1.55 9.45 7.44
N ILE A 90 1.02 10.62 7.09
CA ILE A 90 -0.41 10.87 7.10
C ILE A 90 -0.90 10.70 5.67
N PRO A 91 -1.70 9.66 5.37
CA PRO A 91 -2.28 9.52 4.05
C PRO A 91 -3.19 10.72 3.78
N GLU A 92 -2.81 11.55 2.80
CA GLU A 92 -3.69 12.54 2.20
C GLU A 92 -4.76 11.76 1.42
N HIS A 93 -5.99 11.73 1.95
CA HIS A 93 -7.13 11.33 1.14
C HIS A 93 -7.81 12.58 0.58
N GLU A 94 -8.04 12.50 -0.73
CA GLU A 94 -8.75 13.43 -1.60
C GLU A 94 -7.95 14.62 -2.18
N HIS A 95 -7.10 14.29 -3.16
CA HIS A 95 -7.28 14.91 -4.48
C HIS A 95 -8.14 14.02 -5.39
N SER A 96 -9.31 13.59 -4.89
CA SER A 96 -10.43 13.14 -5.74
C SER A 96 -11.04 14.30 -6.54
N GLY A 97 -10.57 15.52 -6.27
CA GLY A 97 -10.71 16.69 -7.14
C GLY A 97 -9.34 17.26 -7.50
N GLY A 98 -8.43 16.42 -8.03
CA GLY A 98 -7.24 16.95 -8.71
C GLY A 98 -7.66 18.09 -9.62
N PRO A 99 -6.92 19.22 -9.69
CA PRO A 99 -7.29 20.34 -10.53
C PRO A 99 -7.73 19.78 -11.87
N GLN A 100 -8.86 20.24 -12.41
CA GLN A 100 -9.29 19.88 -13.76
C GLN A 100 -8.25 20.42 -14.75
N ILE A 101 -7.08 19.81 -14.77
CA ILE A 101 -6.09 19.98 -15.79
C ILE A 101 -6.71 19.23 -16.95
N LYS A 102 -7.41 19.98 -17.80
CA LYS A 102 -7.89 19.49 -19.09
C LYS A 102 -6.73 18.74 -19.72
N ALA A 103 -6.79 17.41 -19.71
CA ALA A 103 -5.69 16.58 -20.17
C ALA A 103 -5.47 16.94 -21.65
N PRO A 104 -4.34 17.59 -21.98
CA PRO A 104 -4.18 18.21 -23.28
C PRO A 104 -4.12 17.13 -24.36
N ASN A 105 -4.74 17.40 -25.50
CA ASN A 105 -4.79 16.45 -26.63
C ASN A 105 -3.47 16.40 -27.40
N THR A 106 -2.49 17.22 -27.02
CA THR A 106 -1.22 17.43 -27.70
C THR A 106 -0.04 16.91 -26.88
N PHE A 107 0.93 16.29 -27.56
CA PHE A 107 2.18 15.79 -27.00
C PHE A 107 2.91 16.80 -26.10
N TRP A 108 3.13 18.03 -26.59
CA TRP A 108 3.79 19.10 -25.84
C TRP A 108 2.99 19.58 -24.63
N GLY A 109 1.65 19.57 -24.74
CA GLY A 109 0.78 19.86 -23.62
C GLY A 109 0.96 18.85 -22.49
N ALA A 110 1.03 17.56 -22.81
CA ALA A 110 1.22 16.51 -21.81
C ALA A 110 2.58 16.64 -21.11
N ILE A 111 3.65 16.94 -21.85
CA ILE A 111 4.98 17.22 -21.29
C ILE A 111 4.91 18.41 -20.31
N ARG A 112 4.30 19.53 -20.73
CA ARG A 112 4.17 20.72 -19.88
C ARG A 112 3.39 20.42 -18.59
N THR A 113 2.30 19.68 -18.69
CA THR A 113 1.52 19.25 -17.51
C THR A 113 2.35 18.37 -16.58
N ILE A 114 3.12 17.42 -17.12
CA ILE A 114 4.01 16.56 -16.33
C ILE A 114 5.05 17.40 -15.58
N VAL A 115 5.71 18.33 -16.27
CA VAL A 115 6.74 19.19 -15.66
C VAL A 115 6.16 20.11 -14.59
N ILE A 116 4.99 20.71 -14.83
CA ILE A 116 4.32 21.58 -13.85
C ILE A 116 3.87 20.78 -12.63
N ALA A 117 3.27 19.60 -12.84
CA ALA A 117 2.87 18.72 -11.75
C ALA A 117 4.07 18.32 -10.91
N ASP A 118 5.17 17.93 -11.55
CA ASP A 118 6.41 17.56 -10.88
C ASP A 118 7.03 18.74 -10.12
N LEU A 119 6.96 19.96 -10.67
CA LEU A 119 7.44 21.15 -9.98
C LEU A 119 6.64 21.43 -8.71
N VAL A 120 5.30 21.42 -8.80
CA VAL A 120 4.41 21.71 -7.66
C VAL A 120 4.56 20.67 -6.56
N MET A 121 4.60 19.38 -6.93
CA MET A 121 4.77 18.27 -5.98
C MET A 121 6.21 18.14 -5.49
N GLY A 122 7.18 18.51 -6.33
CA GLY A 122 8.60 18.35 -6.09
C GLY A 122 9.22 19.43 -5.20
N VAL A 123 8.53 20.51 -4.84
CA VAL A 123 9.10 21.54 -3.94
C VAL A 123 9.50 20.95 -2.59
N ASP A 124 8.62 20.15 -1.98
CA ASP A 124 8.89 19.48 -0.71
C ASP A 124 10.03 18.47 -0.85
N ASN A 125 10.06 17.76 -1.99
CA ASN A 125 11.11 16.80 -2.31
C ASN A 125 12.48 17.47 -2.48
N VAL A 126 12.53 18.61 -3.16
CA VAL A 126 13.76 19.39 -3.37
C VAL A 126 14.37 19.82 -2.04
N LEU A 127 13.55 20.22 -1.07
CA LEU A 127 14.02 20.58 0.26
C LEU A 127 14.65 19.39 0.99
N GLY A 128 14.03 18.21 0.88
CA GLY A 128 14.58 16.97 1.44
C GLY A 128 15.89 16.54 0.80
N VAL A 129 15.99 16.58 -0.54
CA VAL A 129 17.22 16.26 -1.27
C VAL A 129 18.33 17.28 -0.95
N ALA A 130 18.01 18.57 -0.93
CA ALA A 130 18.95 19.62 -0.56
C ALA A 130 19.49 19.43 0.87
N GLY A 131 18.62 18.99 1.77
CA GLY A 131 18.97 18.70 3.16
C GLY A 131 19.86 17.47 3.33
N ALA A 132 19.50 16.36 2.68
CA ALA A 132 20.27 15.12 2.71
C ALA A 132 21.63 15.24 2.01
N ALA A 133 21.73 16.11 0.99
CA ALA A 133 22.98 16.30 0.25
C ALA A 133 24.00 17.18 0.97
N HIS A 134 23.65 17.81 2.10
CA HIS A 134 24.57 18.60 2.94
C HIS A 134 25.41 19.64 2.15
N GLY A 135 24.82 20.27 1.13
CA GLY A 135 25.54 21.26 0.32
C GLY A 135 26.41 20.68 -0.81
N ASN A 136 26.52 19.36 -0.92
CA ASN A 136 27.30 18.69 -1.95
C ASN A 136 26.50 18.54 -3.25
N PHE A 137 26.80 19.42 -4.20
CA PHE A 137 26.17 19.42 -5.53
C PHE A 137 26.29 18.08 -6.26
N THR A 138 27.36 17.33 -6.02
CA THR A 138 27.60 16.04 -6.67
C THR A 138 26.69 14.94 -6.14
N LEU A 139 26.39 14.94 -4.83
CA LEU A 139 25.42 14.02 -4.22
C LEU A 139 24.02 14.24 -4.78
N VAL A 140 23.61 15.51 -4.91
CA VAL A 140 22.32 15.87 -5.53
C VAL A 140 22.26 15.37 -6.97
N LEU A 141 23.28 15.67 -7.77
CA LEU A 141 23.29 15.34 -9.19
C LEU A 141 23.28 13.83 -9.44
N LEU A 142 24.09 13.06 -8.69
CA LEU A 142 24.13 11.60 -8.79
C LEU A 142 22.84 10.95 -8.29
N GLY A 143 22.29 11.43 -7.17
CA GLY A 143 21.02 10.96 -6.64
C GLY A 143 19.90 11.13 -7.66
N LEU A 144 19.78 12.33 -8.24
CA LEU A 144 18.80 12.59 -9.29
C LEU A 144 19.05 11.72 -10.53
N LEU A 145 20.30 11.61 -11.00
CA LEU A 145 20.63 10.81 -12.19
C LEU A 145 20.21 9.34 -12.04
N ILE A 146 20.43 8.76 -10.85
CA ILE A 146 20.07 7.37 -10.53
C ILE A 146 18.55 7.22 -10.36
N SER A 147 17.87 8.20 -9.76
CA SER A 147 16.42 8.18 -9.54
C SER A 147 15.63 8.12 -10.85
N ILE A 148 16.09 8.75 -11.95
CA ILE A 148 15.32 8.84 -13.22
C ILE A 148 15.05 7.46 -13.83
N PRO A 149 16.06 6.60 -14.09
CA PRO A 149 15.81 5.22 -14.53
C PRO A 149 14.82 4.47 -13.65
N VAL A 150 14.99 4.59 -12.33
CA VAL A 150 14.19 3.86 -11.34
C VAL A 150 12.73 4.30 -11.39
N LEU A 151 12.47 5.60 -11.55
CA LEU A 151 11.11 6.14 -11.68
C LEU A 151 10.45 5.73 -13.00
N VAL A 152 11.17 5.86 -14.13
CA VAL A 152 10.61 5.62 -15.46
C VAL A 152 10.37 4.13 -15.72
N TRP A 153 11.30 3.25 -15.35
CA TRP A 153 11.21 1.81 -15.60
C TRP A 153 10.73 1.01 -14.38
N GLY A 154 11.05 1.47 -13.17
CA GLY A 154 10.81 0.75 -11.92
C GLY A 154 9.53 1.14 -11.18
N SER A 155 8.85 2.24 -11.54
CA SER A 155 7.66 2.73 -10.80
C SER A 155 6.59 1.67 -10.58
N SER A 156 6.27 0.83 -11.57
CA SER A 156 5.25 -0.21 -11.43
C SER A 156 5.64 -1.37 -10.50
N ILE A 157 6.93 -1.65 -10.36
CA ILE A 157 7.44 -2.68 -9.44
C ILE A 157 7.51 -2.07 -8.05
N LEU A 158 8.04 -0.86 -7.97
CA LEU A 158 8.30 -0.23 -6.70
C LEU A 158 7.03 0.24 -5.98
N LEU A 159 6.06 0.79 -6.72
CA LEU A 159 4.73 1.09 -6.18
C LEU A 159 4.10 -0.17 -5.56
N ARG A 160 4.21 -1.32 -6.23
CA ARG A 160 3.77 -2.60 -5.66
C ARG A 160 4.53 -2.99 -4.40
N TYR A 161 5.82 -2.64 -4.27
CA TYR A 161 6.59 -2.89 -3.04
C TYR A 161 6.18 -1.96 -1.90
N VAL A 162 5.96 -0.67 -2.16
CA VAL A 162 5.49 0.29 -1.15
C VAL A 162 4.07 -0.06 -0.71
N GLU A 163 3.18 -0.40 -1.64
CA GLU A 163 1.82 -0.90 -1.35
C GLU A 163 1.83 -2.22 -0.56
N ARG A 164 2.75 -3.13 -0.90
CA ARG A 164 2.89 -4.42 -0.21
C ARG A 164 3.56 -4.28 1.16
N PHE A 165 4.43 -3.29 1.34
CA PHE A 165 5.19 -3.05 2.56
C PHE A 165 5.07 -1.57 3.00
N PRO A 166 3.93 -1.19 3.61
CA PRO A 166 3.71 0.18 4.09
C PRO A 166 4.77 0.68 5.09
N GLY A 167 5.48 -0.23 5.76
CA GLY A 167 6.59 0.09 6.65
C GLY A 167 7.76 0.83 5.97
N LEU A 168 7.90 0.74 4.64
CA LEU A 168 8.91 1.51 3.89
C LEU A 168 8.68 3.02 4.00
N VAL A 169 7.42 3.46 4.11
CA VAL A 169 7.07 4.88 4.28
C VAL A 169 7.51 5.37 5.67
N TYR A 170 7.35 4.53 6.70
CA TYR A 170 7.85 4.81 8.05
C TYR A 170 9.37 4.87 8.12
N LEU A 171 10.07 4.02 7.36
CA LEU A 171 11.52 4.10 7.23
C LEU A 171 11.95 5.42 6.58
N GLY A 172 11.31 5.81 5.46
CA GLY A 172 11.57 7.08 4.79
C GLY A 172 11.35 8.28 5.70
N ALA A 173 10.24 8.31 6.45
CA ALA A 173 9.96 9.35 7.44
C ALA A 173 11.02 9.39 8.57
N GLY A 174 11.50 8.24 9.02
CA GLY A 174 12.57 8.15 10.01
C GLY A 174 13.89 8.76 9.52
N VAL A 175 14.29 8.44 8.29
CA VAL A 175 15.49 9.00 7.65
C VAL A 175 15.37 10.52 7.46
N LEU A 176 14.20 11.01 7.07
CA LEU A 176 13.92 12.45 6.95
C LEU A 176 13.99 13.16 8.30
N ALA A 177 13.38 12.58 9.35
CA ALA A 177 13.42 13.12 10.71
C ALA A 177 14.84 13.13 11.28
N PHE A 178 15.65 12.10 11.00
CA PHE A 178 17.06 12.07 11.36
C PHE A 178 17.84 13.18 10.64
N THR A 179 17.66 13.30 9.33
CA THR A 179 18.33 14.33 8.50
C THR A 179 17.96 15.73 8.97
N ALA A 180 16.69 15.94 9.37
CA ALA A 180 16.21 17.20 9.92
C ALA A 180 16.99 17.63 11.16
N VAL A 181 17.16 16.73 12.14
CA VAL A 181 17.94 17.03 13.35
C VAL A 181 19.39 17.33 13.00
N LYS A 182 20.01 16.55 12.11
CA LYS A 182 21.38 16.77 11.64
C LYS A 182 21.56 18.15 11.00
N MET A 183 20.59 18.59 10.20
CA MET A 183 20.60 19.92 9.59
C MET A 183 20.41 21.03 10.61
N MET A 184 19.46 20.88 11.54
CA MET A 184 19.21 21.87 12.59
C MET A 184 20.42 22.02 13.50
N SER A 185 21.07 20.91 13.89
CA SER A 185 22.26 20.94 14.74
C SER A 185 23.52 21.45 14.03
N SER A 186 23.54 21.40 12.70
CA SER A 186 24.66 21.89 11.88
C SER A 186 24.60 23.41 11.64
N GLU A 187 23.49 24.07 11.99
CA GLU A 187 23.35 25.52 11.92
C GLU A 187 24.32 26.21 12.91
N PRO A 188 25.15 27.17 12.47
CA PRO A 188 26.14 27.83 13.34
C PRO A 188 25.59 28.39 14.65
N VAL A 189 24.43 29.05 14.60
CA VAL A 189 23.77 29.62 15.78
C VAL A 189 23.35 28.53 16.78
N VAL A 190 22.83 27.42 16.26
CA VAL A 190 22.36 26.28 17.06
C VAL A 190 23.53 25.51 17.64
N ARG A 191 24.61 25.35 16.87
CA ARG A 191 25.84 24.68 17.31
C ARG A 191 26.47 25.39 18.49
N GLN A 192 26.57 26.73 18.46
CA GLN A 192 27.06 27.52 19.60
C GLN A 192 26.19 27.37 20.85
N ALA A 193 24.86 27.26 20.68
CA ALA A 193 23.94 27.04 21.80
C ALA A 193 23.97 25.59 22.34
N LEU A 194 24.32 24.60 21.50
CA LEU A 194 24.40 23.18 21.88
C LEU A 194 25.75 22.77 22.47
N GLU A 195 26.85 23.49 22.19
CA GLU A 195 28.18 23.17 22.74
C GLU A 195 28.22 22.97 24.26
N PRO A 196 27.54 23.79 25.08
CA PRO A 196 27.47 23.58 26.53
C PRO A 196 26.64 22.36 26.95
N HIS A 197 25.81 21.82 26.05
CA HIS A 197 24.84 20.77 26.32
C HIS A 197 24.91 19.64 25.28
N ALA A 198 26.12 19.16 24.96
CA ALA A 198 26.34 18.15 23.93
C ALA A 198 25.50 16.86 24.13
N ALA A 199 25.12 16.54 25.37
CA ALA A 199 24.24 15.41 25.71
C ALA A 199 22.78 15.59 25.21
N LEU A 200 22.34 16.80 24.88
CA LEU A 200 21.01 17.06 24.32
C LEU A 200 20.90 16.64 22.85
N LEU A 201 22.02 16.54 22.13
CA LEU A 201 22.02 16.17 20.72
C LEU A 201 21.45 14.75 20.47
N PRO A 202 21.96 13.68 21.11
CA PRO A 202 21.37 12.34 20.92
C PRO A 202 19.91 12.28 21.39
N LEU A 203 19.55 13.04 22.44
CA LEU A 203 18.17 13.15 22.89
C LEU A 203 17.28 13.78 21.80
N ALA A 204 17.75 14.83 21.14
CA ALA A 204 17.02 15.49 20.04
C ALA A 204 16.76 14.52 18.88
N TYR A 205 17.74 13.70 18.48
CA TYR A 205 17.55 12.66 17.47
C TYR A 205 16.46 11.67 17.87
N VAL A 206 16.56 11.12 19.08
CA VAL A 206 15.59 10.12 19.58
C VAL A 206 14.19 10.73 19.67
N VAL A 207 14.06 11.93 20.25
CA VAL A 207 12.78 12.61 20.45
C VAL A 207 12.12 12.97 19.12
N THR A 208 12.87 13.53 18.16
CA THR A 208 12.30 13.92 16.87
C THR A 208 11.93 12.70 16.02
N VAL A 209 12.80 11.69 15.91
CA VAL A 209 12.50 10.49 15.12
C VAL A 209 11.33 9.71 15.74
N LEU A 210 11.39 9.39 17.03
CA LEU A 210 10.30 8.67 17.69
C LEU A 210 9.03 9.51 17.73
N GLY A 211 9.13 10.82 17.94
CA GLY A 211 7.99 11.74 17.94
C GLY A 211 7.26 11.76 16.61
N VAL A 212 7.98 11.88 15.49
CA VAL A 212 7.39 11.84 14.15
C VAL A 212 6.74 10.50 13.87
N LEU A 213 7.45 9.38 14.13
CA LEU A 213 6.93 8.03 13.89
C LEU A 213 5.71 7.72 14.77
N TRP A 214 5.75 8.12 16.05
CA TRP A 214 4.66 7.96 16.99
C TRP A 214 3.45 8.81 16.62
N ALA A 215 3.66 10.08 16.28
CA ALA A 215 2.59 10.98 15.87
C ALA A 215 1.91 10.46 14.58
N GLY A 216 2.70 10.01 13.60
CA GLY A 216 2.17 9.38 12.40
C GLY A 216 1.41 8.07 12.70
N PHE A 217 1.93 7.23 13.58
CA PHE A 217 1.25 6.00 14.01
C PHE A 217 -0.07 6.29 14.77
N SER A 218 -0.04 7.21 15.72
CA SER A 218 -1.19 7.57 16.56
C SER A 218 -2.30 8.22 15.73
N GLU A 219 -1.96 9.13 14.82
CA GLU A 219 -2.94 9.77 13.93
C GLU A 219 -3.57 8.76 12.97
N ASN A 220 -2.77 7.85 12.41
CA ASN A 220 -3.28 6.77 11.57
C ASN A 220 -4.19 5.81 12.37
N HIS A 221 -3.92 5.61 13.67
CA HIS A 221 -4.75 4.80 14.57
C HIS A 221 -6.08 5.47 14.94
N ARG A 222 -6.07 6.76 15.31
CA ARG A 222 -7.28 7.54 15.63
C ARG A 222 -8.25 7.62 14.45
N ARG A 223 -7.72 7.72 13.23
CA ARG A 223 -8.51 7.70 11.99
C ARG A 223 -9.17 6.35 11.73
N LEU A 224 -8.52 5.26 12.13
CA LEU A 224 -9.10 3.92 12.05
C LEU A 224 -10.28 3.78 13.02
N GLU A 225 -10.12 4.23 14.27
CA GLU A 225 -11.17 4.20 15.28
C GLU A 225 -12.40 5.03 14.89
N THR A 226 -12.20 6.24 14.37
CA THR A 226 -13.31 7.10 13.89
C THR A 226 -14.07 6.46 12.72
N ARG A 227 -13.38 5.83 11.77
CA ARG A 227 -14.03 5.06 10.69
C ARG A 227 -14.80 3.85 11.23
N ILE A 228 -14.26 3.14 12.22
CA ILE A 228 -14.92 2.00 12.87
C ILE A 228 -16.20 2.48 13.60
N HIS A 229 -16.12 3.55 14.39
CA HIS A 229 -17.26 4.09 15.12
C HIS A 229 -18.37 4.60 14.20
N ALA A 230 -18.02 5.35 13.14
CA ALA A 230 -18.99 5.80 12.14
C ALA A 230 -19.70 4.62 11.47
N ARG A 231 -18.96 3.55 11.18
CA ARG A 231 -19.50 2.34 10.53
C ARG A 231 -20.35 1.49 11.47
N LEU A 232 -19.95 1.36 12.73
CA LEU A 232 -20.74 0.71 13.79
C LEU A 232 -22.04 1.45 14.08
N ALA A 233 -22.02 2.79 14.07
CA ALA A 233 -23.23 3.60 14.20
C ALA A 233 -24.21 3.32 13.05
N HIS A 234 -23.70 3.24 11.81
CA HIS A 234 -24.50 2.94 10.63
C HIS A 234 -25.07 1.51 10.63
N MET A 235 -24.29 0.51 11.07
CA MET A 235 -24.76 -0.88 11.24
C MET A 235 -25.84 -0.98 12.33
N ARG A 236 -25.65 -0.30 13.46
CA ARG A 236 -26.61 -0.32 14.58
C ARG A 236 -27.95 0.31 14.16
N GLN A 237 -27.90 1.36 13.35
CA GLN A 237 -29.08 1.97 12.75
C GLN A 237 -29.81 1.00 11.82
N GLN A 238 -29.09 0.26 10.97
CA GLN A 238 -29.67 -0.76 10.08
C GLN A 238 -30.28 -1.95 10.84
N LEU A 239 -29.63 -2.41 11.91
CA LEU A 239 -30.13 -3.48 12.78
C LEU A 239 -31.41 -3.08 13.51
N ASN A 240 -31.49 -1.83 14.01
CA ASN A 240 -32.70 -1.33 14.63
C ASN A 240 -33.86 -1.24 13.62
N THR A 241 -33.61 -0.78 12.39
CA THR A 241 -34.65 -0.73 11.34
C THR A 241 -35.11 -2.12 10.87
N ALA A 242 -34.26 -3.14 10.97
CA ALA A 242 -34.60 -4.52 10.64
C ALA A 242 -35.34 -5.24 11.79
N SER A 243 -35.07 -4.86 13.04
CA SER A 243 -35.73 -5.42 14.22
C SER A 243 -37.18 -4.94 14.39
N ASP A 244 -37.54 -3.79 13.79
CA ASP A 244 -38.93 -3.29 13.75
C ASP A 244 -39.78 -3.97 12.65
N ALA A 245 -39.18 -4.81 11.80
CA ALA A 245 -39.91 -5.65 10.86
C ALA A 245 -40.41 -6.92 11.56
N SER A 246 -41.72 -7.11 11.60
CA SER A 246 -42.37 -8.24 12.29
C SER A 246 -41.92 -9.61 11.72
N PRO A 247 -41.81 -10.66 12.54
CA PRO A 247 -41.34 -11.96 12.09
C PRO A 247 -42.44 -12.69 11.32
N GLU A 248 -42.38 -12.64 9.98
CA GLU A 248 -43.14 -13.56 9.15
C GLU A 248 -42.58 -14.98 9.28
N GLN A 249 -43.50 -15.92 9.51
CA GLN A 249 -43.28 -17.36 9.67
C GLN A 249 -42.46 -17.94 8.51
N LYS A 250 -41.33 -18.58 8.80
CA LYS A 250 -40.66 -19.49 7.87
C LYS A 250 -40.57 -20.89 8.45
N GLY A 251 -41.73 -21.56 8.46
CA GLY A 251 -41.79 -23.01 8.50
C GLY A 251 -41.84 -23.52 7.06
N ASP A 252 -40.70 -23.91 6.51
CA ASP A 252 -40.64 -24.85 5.40
C ASP A 252 -39.24 -25.49 5.37
N THR A 253 -39.19 -26.80 5.14
CA THR A 253 -38.00 -27.65 5.05
C THR A 253 -37.09 -27.22 3.89
N THR A 254 -36.44 -26.07 4.05
CA THR A 254 -35.49 -25.52 3.08
C THR A 254 -34.12 -26.10 3.39
N MET A 255 -33.57 -26.85 2.43
CA MET A 255 -32.22 -27.41 2.53
C MET A 255 -31.22 -26.26 2.70
N ASP A 256 -30.44 -26.32 3.78
CA ASP A 256 -29.41 -25.33 4.10
C ASP A 256 -28.31 -25.34 3.03
N LYS A 257 -28.06 -24.18 2.41
CA LYS A 257 -27.11 -24.03 1.29
C LYS A 257 -25.89 -23.24 1.73
N VAL A 258 -24.72 -23.86 1.64
CA VAL A 258 -23.45 -23.24 2.01
C VAL A 258 -22.60 -22.89 0.79
N LEU A 259 -22.08 -21.66 0.78
CA LEU A 259 -21.03 -21.26 -0.16
C LEU A 259 -19.65 -21.33 0.51
N LEU A 260 -18.73 -22.07 -0.08
CA LEU A 260 -17.33 -22.16 0.33
C LEU A 260 -16.41 -21.56 -0.74
N PRO A 261 -15.92 -20.33 -0.57
CA PRO A 261 -14.90 -19.75 -1.43
C PRO A 261 -13.56 -20.48 -1.26
N VAL A 262 -12.92 -20.84 -2.38
CA VAL A 262 -11.68 -21.61 -2.43
C VAL A 262 -10.63 -20.86 -3.24
N ASP A 263 -9.50 -20.54 -2.62
CA ASP A 263 -8.39 -19.78 -3.21
C ASP A 263 -7.08 -20.56 -3.31
N GLY A 264 -7.09 -21.85 -2.93
CA GLY A 264 -5.90 -22.70 -2.88
C GLY A 264 -5.01 -22.52 -1.65
N SER A 265 -5.37 -21.61 -0.73
CA SER A 265 -4.64 -21.41 0.52
C SER A 265 -4.89 -22.56 1.52
N ARG A 266 -3.98 -22.71 2.49
CA ARG A 266 -4.15 -23.68 3.60
C ARG A 266 -5.34 -23.34 4.49
N ASN A 267 -5.68 -22.05 4.60
CA ASN A 267 -6.80 -21.58 5.42
C ASN A 267 -8.14 -22.14 4.94
N THR A 268 -8.30 -22.23 3.61
CA THR A 268 -9.49 -22.81 2.98
C THR A 268 -9.73 -24.27 3.39
N LEU A 269 -8.68 -25.04 3.69
CA LEU A 269 -8.85 -26.42 4.17
C LEU A 269 -9.50 -26.50 5.55
N HIS A 270 -9.31 -25.51 6.41
CA HIS A 270 -10.00 -25.48 7.71
C HIS A 270 -11.49 -25.24 7.53
N ALA A 271 -11.88 -24.32 6.65
CA ALA A 271 -13.27 -24.09 6.27
C ALA A 271 -13.90 -25.34 5.62
N ALA A 272 -13.18 -26.02 4.72
CA ALA A 272 -13.65 -27.26 4.11
C ALA A 272 -13.87 -28.39 5.13
N ARG A 273 -12.96 -28.56 6.11
CA ARG A 273 -13.15 -29.53 7.20
C ARG A 273 -14.34 -29.18 8.09
N HIS A 274 -14.57 -27.90 8.33
CA HIS A 274 -15.73 -27.44 9.09
C HIS A 274 -17.04 -27.76 8.36
N VAL A 275 -17.13 -27.46 7.06
CA VAL A 275 -18.29 -27.84 6.22
C VAL A 275 -18.51 -29.36 6.22
N LEU A 276 -17.42 -30.14 6.14
CA LEU A 276 -17.51 -31.60 6.22
C LEU A 276 -18.08 -32.08 7.56
N GLN A 277 -17.72 -31.42 8.66
CA GLN A 277 -18.27 -31.72 9.98
C GLN A 277 -19.75 -31.32 10.07
N ALA A 278 -20.13 -30.18 9.51
CA ALA A 278 -21.53 -29.74 9.44
C ALA A 278 -22.40 -30.73 8.64
N PHE A 279 -21.89 -31.24 7.50
CA PHE A 279 -22.59 -32.24 6.69
C PHE A 279 -22.83 -33.56 7.43
N LYS A 280 -21.93 -33.98 8.31
CA LYS A 280 -22.14 -35.18 9.15
C LYS A 280 -23.34 -35.03 10.09
N THR A 281 -23.61 -33.82 10.54
CA THR A 281 -24.72 -33.49 11.44
C THR A 281 -26.00 -33.17 10.65
N ASN A 282 -25.87 -32.57 9.47
CA ASN A 282 -26.96 -32.23 8.56
C ASN A 282 -26.69 -32.79 7.15
N PRO A 283 -27.10 -34.03 6.85
CA PRO A 283 -26.89 -34.64 5.54
C PRO A 283 -27.65 -33.97 4.39
N ALA A 284 -28.60 -33.07 4.69
CA ALA A 284 -29.34 -32.30 3.69
C ALA A 284 -28.63 -31.00 3.28
N LEU A 285 -27.41 -30.75 3.77
CA LEU A 285 -26.62 -29.56 3.45
C LEU A 285 -26.15 -29.59 1.98
N GLU A 286 -26.52 -28.57 1.20
CA GLU A 286 -26.08 -28.38 -0.19
C GLU A 286 -24.80 -27.54 -0.22
N VAL A 287 -23.69 -28.10 -0.74
CA VAL A 287 -22.38 -27.43 -0.73
C VAL A 287 -22.03 -26.87 -2.11
N HIS A 288 -21.77 -25.56 -2.17
CA HIS A 288 -21.27 -24.87 -3.35
C HIS A 288 -19.82 -24.43 -3.16
N LEU A 289 -18.90 -24.91 -4.00
CA LEU A 289 -17.51 -24.45 -4.06
C LEU A 289 -17.40 -23.31 -5.07
N LEU A 290 -16.73 -22.21 -4.71
CA LEU A 290 -16.47 -21.10 -5.62
C LEU A 290 -14.99 -20.77 -5.68
N ASN A 291 -14.42 -20.72 -6.88
CA ASN A 291 -13.11 -20.10 -7.10
C ASN A 291 -13.27 -18.84 -7.95
N VAL A 292 -12.67 -17.75 -7.50
CA VAL A 292 -12.67 -16.48 -8.24
C VAL A 292 -11.29 -16.22 -8.80
N GLN A 293 -11.20 -16.18 -10.13
CA GLN A 293 -9.99 -15.88 -10.88
C GLN A 293 -9.87 -14.38 -11.15
N THR A 294 -8.67 -13.84 -11.06
CA THR A 294 -8.40 -12.45 -11.42
C THR A 294 -8.34 -12.34 -12.95
N PRO A 295 -9.00 -11.35 -13.58
CA PRO A 295 -8.94 -11.17 -15.03
C PRO A 295 -7.49 -10.88 -15.48
N LEU A 296 -7.11 -11.47 -16.62
CA LEU A 296 -5.81 -11.19 -17.26
C LEU A 296 -5.67 -9.69 -17.57
N SER A 297 -4.46 -9.16 -17.41
CA SER A 297 -4.17 -7.77 -17.75
C SER A 297 -4.52 -7.49 -19.21
N ARG A 298 -4.96 -6.27 -19.53
CA ARG A 298 -5.35 -5.87 -20.90
C ARG A 298 -4.25 -6.15 -21.94
N HIS A 299 -2.99 -6.16 -21.53
CA HIS A 299 -1.83 -6.44 -22.39
C HIS A 299 -1.62 -7.92 -22.71
N VAL A 300 -2.06 -8.84 -21.84
CA VAL A 300 -2.01 -10.30 -22.08
C VAL A 300 -3.28 -10.75 -22.79
N ALA A 301 -4.41 -10.17 -22.40
CA ALA A 301 -5.72 -10.38 -22.99
C ALA A 301 -5.81 -10.14 -24.51
N GLN A 302 -4.95 -9.27 -25.07
CA GLN A 302 -4.95 -8.93 -26.50
C GLN A 302 -4.28 -9.98 -27.40
N PHE A 303 -3.47 -10.87 -26.83
CA PHE A 303 -2.73 -11.90 -27.57
C PHE A 303 -3.32 -13.30 -27.39
N ILE A 304 -4.42 -13.43 -26.65
CA ILE A 304 -5.05 -14.72 -26.32
C ILE A 304 -6.52 -14.67 -26.70
N SER A 305 -6.98 -15.66 -27.48
CA SER A 305 -8.39 -15.79 -27.89
C SER A 305 -9.30 -15.95 -26.66
N ARG A 306 -10.57 -15.52 -26.76
CA ARG A 306 -11.54 -15.65 -25.64
C ARG A 306 -11.63 -17.08 -25.11
N LYS A 307 -11.68 -18.07 -26.02
CA LYS A 307 -11.72 -19.49 -25.68
C LYS A 307 -10.51 -19.94 -24.84
N ASN A 308 -9.29 -19.56 -25.26
CA ASN A 308 -8.06 -19.92 -24.54
C ASN A 308 -7.97 -19.23 -23.17
N ARG A 309 -8.59 -18.05 -23.00
CA ARG A 309 -8.66 -17.36 -21.70
C ARG A 309 -9.60 -18.08 -20.72
N ASP A 310 -10.75 -18.53 -21.21
CA ASP A 310 -11.73 -19.26 -20.39
C ASP A 310 -11.21 -20.65 -20.02
N ASP A 311 -10.47 -21.30 -20.91
CA ASP A 311 -9.76 -22.56 -20.63
C ASP A 311 -8.68 -22.34 -19.55
N TYR A 312 -7.86 -21.29 -19.67
CA TYR A 312 -6.84 -20.95 -18.67
C TYR A 312 -7.44 -20.71 -17.27
N HIS A 313 -8.51 -19.91 -17.17
CA HIS A 313 -9.15 -19.64 -15.89
C HIS A 313 -9.78 -20.89 -15.27
N ARG A 314 -10.34 -21.80 -16.09
CA ARG A 314 -10.87 -23.08 -15.61
C ARG A 314 -9.76 -24.01 -15.08
N ASP A 315 -8.63 -24.07 -15.77
CA ASP A 315 -7.48 -24.88 -15.34
C ASP A 315 -6.89 -24.36 -14.03
N GLU A 316 -6.70 -23.05 -13.90
CA GLU A 316 -6.20 -22.43 -12.65
C GLU A 316 -7.18 -22.62 -11.49
N ALA A 317 -8.49 -22.52 -11.74
CA ALA A 317 -9.51 -22.80 -10.75
C ALA A 317 -9.47 -24.27 -10.29
N ALA A 318 -9.32 -25.22 -11.23
CA ALA A 318 -9.21 -26.64 -10.92
C ALA A 318 -7.96 -26.94 -10.08
N LYS A 319 -6.81 -26.30 -10.38
CA LYS A 319 -5.60 -26.41 -9.57
C LYS A 319 -5.80 -25.89 -8.15
N ALA A 320 -6.39 -24.70 -8.00
CA ALA A 320 -6.66 -24.09 -6.69
C ALA A 320 -7.62 -24.94 -5.83
N MET A 321 -8.63 -25.57 -6.46
CA MET A 321 -9.60 -26.41 -5.77
C MET A 321 -9.12 -27.83 -5.45
N ARG A 322 -8.01 -28.29 -6.03
CA ARG A 322 -7.57 -29.70 -5.98
C ARG A 322 -7.54 -30.29 -4.57
N ASN A 323 -7.01 -29.56 -3.60
CA ASN A 323 -6.89 -30.05 -2.23
C ASN A 323 -8.23 -30.13 -1.50
N VAL A 324 -9.12 -29.16 -1.74
CA VAL A 324 -10.47 -29.15 -1.16
C VAL A 324 -11.33 -30.25 -1.77
N ARG A 325 -11.31 -30.41 -3.10
CA ARG A 325 -12.02 -31.50 -3.78
C ARG A 325 -11.58 -32.85 -3.28
N ARG A 326 -10.28 -33.13 -3.23
CA ARG A 326 -9.75 -34.38 -2.69
C ARG A 326 -10.23 -34.68 -1.26
N LEU A 327 -10.33 -33.65 -0.42
CA LEU A 327 -10.83 -33.79 0.94
C LEU A 327 -12.33 -34.14 0.97
N LEU A 328 -13.15 -33.45 0.16
CA LEU A 328 -14.60 -33.68 0.11
C LEU A 328 -14.96 -34.99 -0.61
N ASP A 329 -14.30 -35.28 -1.73
CA ASP A 329 -14.43 -36.54 -2.50
C ASP A 329 -14.05 -37.75 -1.63
N GLY A 330 -12.95 -37.64 -0.87
CA GLY A 330 -12.50 -38.70 0.04
C GLY A 330 -13.47 -38.98 1.19
N ALA A 331 -14.42 -38.07 1.44
CA ALA A 331 -15.47 -38.22 2.43
C ALA A 331 -16.87 -38.37 1.81
N PHE A 332 -16.95 -38.57 0.48
CA PHE A 332 -18.19 -38.73 -0.29
C PHE A 332 -19.21 -37.60 -0.09
N LEU A 333 -18.74 -36.38 0.19
CA LEU A 333 -19.60 -35.21 0.31
C LEU A 333 -19.96 -34.69 -1.09
N PRO A 334 -21.23 -34.60 -1.48
CA PRO A 334 -21.63 -34.02 -2.76
C PRO A 334 -21.47 -32.50 -2.75
N TYR A 335 -20.87 -31.95 -3.81
CA TYR A 335 -20.71 -30.50 -3.96
C TYR A 335 -20.86 -30.06 -5.42
N THR A 336 -21.29 -28.81 -5.60
CA THR A 336 -21.34 -28.15 -6.92
C THR A 336 -20.20 -27.15 -7.06
N VAL A 337 -19.56 -27.11 -8.22
CA VAL A 337 -18.43 -26.22 -8.49
C VAL A 337 -18.85 -25.01 -9.32
N HIS A 338 -18.41 -23.84 -8.89
CA HIS A 338 -18.56 -22.56 -9.58
C HIS A 338 -17.19 -21.92 -9.82
N VAL A 339 -17.04 -21.30 -10.99
CA VAL A 339 -15.86 -20.49 -11.34
C VAL A 339 -16.34 -19.12 -11.79
N ALA A 340 -15.81 -18.07 -11.18
CA ALA A 340 -16.09 -16.69 -11.54
C ALA A 340 -14.78 -15.97 -11.89
N VAL A 341 -14.86 -14.93 -12.73
CA VAL A 341 -13.72 -14.08 -13.07
C VAL A 341 -14.06 -12.63 -12.71
N GLY A 342 -13.26 -12.00 -11.86
CA GLY A 342 -13.52 -10.63 -11.42
C GLY A 342 -12.96 -10.28 -10.05
N ASP A 343 -13.58 -9.29 -9.41
CA ASP A 343 -13.27 -8.95 -8.02
C ASP A 343 -13.75 -10.07 -7.08
N LYS A 344 -12.85 -10.54 -6.22
CA LYS A 344 -13.10 -11.70 -5.37
C LYS A 344 -14.31 -11.51 -4.46
N ALA A 345 -14.40 -10.37 -3.78
CA ALA A 345 -15.44 -10.15 -2.79
C ALA A 345 -16.80 -9.97 -3.46
N GLN A 346 -16.87 -9.18 -4.54
CA GLN A 346 -18.10 -9.01 -5.31
C GLN A 346 -18.59 -10.34 -5.91
N ALA A 347 -17.69 -11.12 -6.51
CA ALA A 347 -18.06 -12.40 -7.11
C ALA A 347 -18.53 -13.43 -6.07
N ILE A 348 -17.94 -13.43 -4.87
CA ILE A 348 -18.40 -14.27 -3.75
C ILE A 348 -19.81 -13.86 -3.33
N THR A 349 -20.03 -12.57 -3.06
CA THR A 349 -21.34 -12.05 -2.64
C THR A 349 -22.42 -12.28 -3.70
N GLU A 350 -22.13 -12.01 -4.96
CA GLU A 350 -23.07 -12.18 -6.06
C GLU A 350 -23.42 -13.65 -6.28
N THR A 351 -22.43 -14.55 -6.19
CA THR A 351 -22.67 -15.99 -6.30
C THR A 351 -23.49 -16.51 -5.14
N ALA A 352 -23.21 -16.09 -3.91
CA ALA A 352 -24.00 -16.47 -2.73
C ALA A 352 -25.47 -16.08 -2.91
N ARG A 353 -25.73 -14.84 -3.34
CA ARG A 353 -27.08 -14.35 -3.62
C ARG A 353 -27.74 -15.10 -4.77
N ARG A 354 -27.02 -15.33 -5.87
CA ARG A 354 -27.56 -16.00 -7.08
C ARG A 354 -27.93 -17.45 -6.81
N MET A 355 -27.14 -18.15 -6.00
CA MET A 355 -27.40 -19.55 -5.64
C MET A 355 -28.40 -19.69 -4.48
N GLY A 356 -28.81 -18.58 -3.86
CA GLY A 356 -29.70 -18.60 -2.69
C GLY A 356 -29.03 -19.27 -1.49
N CYS A 357 -27.74 -19.02 -1.26
CA CYS A 357 -27.03 -19.58 -0.12
C CYS A 357 -27.51 -18.95 1.19
N ASP A 358 -27.70 -19.79 2.21
CA ASP A 358 -28.12 -19.38 3.56
C ASP A 358 -26.93 -18.86 4.37
N HIS A 359 -25.72 -19.35 4.10
CA HIS A 359 -24.49 -18.84 4.72
C HIS A 359 -23.24 -19.05 3.85
N ILE A 360 -22.19 -18.28 4.13
CA ILE A 360 -20.88 -18.35 3.49
C ILE A 360 -19.84 -18.78 4.53
N VAL A 361 -19.09 -19.84 4.27
CA VAL A 361 -18.01 -20.30 5.17
C VAL A 361 -16.65 -19.93 4.59
N MET A 362 -15.86 -19.16 5.33
CA MET A 362 -14.53 -18.70 4.89
C MET A 362 -13.44 -19.08 5.87
N GLY A 363 -12.30 -19.55 5.36
CA GLY A 363 -11.11 -19.79 6.15
C GLY A 363 -10.28 -18.52 6.31
N THR A 364 -9.78 -18.25 7.53
CA THR A 364 -8.83 -17.17 7.79
C THR A 364 -7.64 -17.66 8.62
N ALA A 365 -6.49 -17.00 8.52
CA ALA A 365 -5.35 -17.34 9.37
C ALA A 365 -5.60 -16.90 10.81
N ARG A 366 -5.14 -17.69 11.80
CA ARG A 366 -5.21 -17.27 13.22
C ARG A 366 -4.18 -16.17 13.47
N LYS A 367 -4.65 -14.93 13.58
CA LYS A 367 -3.90 -13.76 14.05
C LYS A 367 -4.66 -13.11 15.23
N ASN A 368 -3.98 -12.34 16.10
CA ASN A 368 -4.61 -11.62 17.23
C ASN A 368 -5.81 -10.80 16.73
N SER A 369 -6.86 -10.62 17.53
CA SER A 369 -8.13 -9.98 17.13
C SER A 369 -7.96 -8.63 16.42
N LEU A 370 -6.94 -7.84 16.77
CA LEU A 370 -6.62 -6.57 16.13
C LEU A 370 -6.05 -6.71 14.70
N THR A 371 -5.21 -7.72 14.46
CA THR A 371 -4.56 -7.95 13.15
C THR A 371 -5.50 -8.53 12.09
N ARG A 372 -6.69 -9.02 12.48
CA ARG A 372 -7.75 -9.41 11.53
C ARG A 372 -8.38 -8.19 10.82
N MET A 373 -8.32 -7.01 11.44
CA MET A 373 -8.93 -5.78 10.93
C MET A 373 -8.00 -4.95 10.03
N LEU A 374 -6.69 -5.24 10.03
CA LEU A 374 -5.66 -4.37 9.44
C LEU A 374 -5.20 -4.77 8.02
N GLU A 375 -5.53 -5.97 7.54
CA GLU A 375 -5.27 -6.35 6.14
C GLU A 375 -6.57 -6.24 5.34
N ALA A 376 -6.50 -5.65 4.14
CA ALA A 376 -7.55 -5.62 3.12
C ALA A 376 -7.82 -7.05 2.57
N SER A 377 -8.23 -7.96 3.45
CA SER A 377 -8.48 -9.36 3.16
C SER A 377 -9.80 -9.52 2.41
N THR A 378 -9.88 -10.51 1.52
CA THR A 378 -11.12 -10.86 0.82
C THR A 378 -12.26 -11.11 1.81
N THR A 379 -11.97 -11.67 2.99
CA THR A 379 -12.94 -11.88 4.08
C THR A 379 -13.58 -10.58 4.56
N ASN A 380 -12.78 -9.54 4.83
CA ASN A 380 -13.32 -8.24 5.27
C ASN A 380 -14.21 -7.63 4.19
N ARG A 381 -13.77 -7.65 2.93
CA ARG A 381 -14.57 -7.11 1.82
C ARG A 381 -15.86 -7.91 1.59
N VAL A 382 -15.86 -9.22 1.82
CA VAL A 382 -17.09 -10.02 1.75
C VAL A 382 -18.04 -9.63 2.87
N LEU A 383 -17.57 -9.53 4.12
CA LEU A 383 -18.36 -9.07 5.26
C LEU A 383 -18.99 -7.69 5.04
N GLU A 384 -18.29 -6.81 4.32
CA GLU A 384 -18.80 -5.47 3.99
C GLU A 384 -19.87 -5.45 2.89
N LEU A 385 -19.84 -6.41 1.97
CA LEU A 385 -20.67 -6.40 0.76
C LEU A 385 -21.89 -7.32 0.84
N THR A 386 -21.81 -8.38 1.65
CA THR A 386 -22.84 -9.43 1.67
C THR A 386 -23.92 -9.21 2.72
N THR A 387 -25.15 -9.55 2.37
CA THR A 387 -26.26 -9.69 3.32
C THR A 387 -26.45 -11.13 3.78
N VAL A 388 -25.78 -12.09 3.14
CA VAL A 388 -25.79 -13.51 3.54
C VAL A 388 -24.84 -13.70 4.73
N PRO A 389 -25.27 -14.34 5.83
CA PRO A 389 -24.41 -14.63 6.99
C PRO A 389 -23.06 -15.23 6.61
N VAL A 390 -21.98 -14.78 7.25
CA VAL A 390 -20.62 -15.25 6.99
C VAL A 390 -20.03 -15.87 8.24
N GLU A 391 -19.66 -17.15 8.16
CA GLU A 391 -18.94 -17.85 9.20
C GLU A 391 -17.43 -17.88 8.90
N ILE A 392 -16.62 -17.52 9.90
CA ILE A 392 -15.17 -17.39 9.75
C ILE A 392 -14.47 -18.46 10.58
N ILE A 393 -13.79 -19.38 9.89
CA ILE A 393 -13.06 -20.48 10.49
C ILE A 393 -11.58 -20.11 10.61
N ALA A 394 -11.09 -20.02 11.84
CA ALA A 394 -9.69 -19.72 12.13
C ALA A 394 -8.80 -20.98 11.92
N GLY A 395 -7.81 -20.86 11.04
CA GLY A 395 -6.79 -21.88 10.79
C GLY A 395 -5.62 -21.86 11.77
N ASP A 396 -4.50 -22.44 11.36
CA ASP A 396 -3.28 -22.49 12.18
C ASP A 396 -2.65 -21.09 12.37
N ALA A 397 -1.89 -20.90 13.46
CA ALA A 397 -1.16 -19.67 13.71
C ALA A 397 -0.06 -19.47 12.66
N VAL A 398 0.07 -18.24 12.13
CA VAL A 398 1.18 -17.87 11.24
C VAL A 398 2.51 -18.14 11.95
N SER A 399 3.48 -18.76 11.28
CA SER A 399 4.80 -19.10 11.84
C SER A 399 5.46 -17.88 12.48
N ARG A 400 6.05 -18.03 13.68
CA ARG A 400 6.72 -16.94 14.43
C ARG A 400 7.78 -16.21 13.59
N LEU A 401 8.37 -16.90 12.61
CA LEU A 401 9.41 -16.36 11.73
C LEU A 401 8.86 -15.40 10.66
N GLU A 402 7.63 -15.61 10.16
CA GLU A 402 6.96 -14.64 9.27
C GLU A 402 6.37 -13.44 10.05
N ARG A 403 6.11 -13.63 11.36
CA ARG A 403 5.56 -12.62 12.26
C ARG A 403 6.58 -11.56 12.69
N PHE A 404 7.86 -11.92 12.78
CA PHE A 404 8.95 -11.04 13.21
C PHE A 404 10.10 -10.90 12.19
N GLY A 405 10.22 -11.78 11.19
CA GLY A 405 11.32 -11.72 10.22
C GLY A 405 11.31 -10.48 9.33
N ILE A 406 10.13 -9.92 9.05
CA ILE A 406 9.99 -8.69 8.24
C ILE A 406 10.20 -7.43 9.10
N PRO A 407 9.59 -7.28 10.30
CA PRO A 407 9.89 -6.15 11.18
C PRO A 407 11.34 -6.14 11.67
N ALA A 408 11.90 -7.29 12.06
CA ALA A 408 13.26 -7.38 12.58
C ALA A 408 14.31 -7.11 11.49
N GLY A 409 14.12 -7.60 10.26
CA GLY A 409 15.01 -7.29 9.14
C GLY A 409 15.02 -5.79 8.79
N ILE A 410 13.86 -5.13 8.81
CA ILE A 410 13.73 -3.71 8.51
C ILE A 410 14.25 -2.85 9.67
N SER A 411 14.00 -3.23 10.92
CA SER A 411 14.53 -2.51 12.08
C SER A 411 16.04 -2.71 12.26
N VAL A 412 16.59 -3.87 11.90
CA VAL A 412 18.04 -4.08 11.83
C VAL A 412 18.65 -3.29 10.68
N LEU A 413 18.05 -3.27 9.49
CA LEU A 413 18.53 -2.46 8.37
C LEU A 413 18.43 -0.96 8.66
N ALA A 414 17.35 -0.50 9.28
CA ALA A 414 17.14 0.89 9.69
C ALA A 414 18.06 1.29 10.85
N ALA A 415 18.26 0.43 11.85
CA ALA A 415 19.24 0.65 12.91
C ALA A 415 20.66 0.68 12.35
N TRP A 416 20.97 -0.19 11.39
CA TRP A 416 22.27 -0.21 10.71
C TRP A 416 22.48 1.04 9.84
N LEU A 417 21.46 1.48 9.10
CA LEU A 417 21.48 2.75 8.34
C LEU A 417 21.60 3.96 9.27
N MET A 418 20.89 3.98 10.40
CA MET A 418 20.99 5.07 11.38
C MET A 418 22.32 5.07 12.11
N PHE A 419 22.90 3.89 12.39
CA PHE A 419 24.24 3.77 12.96
C PHE A 419 25.31 4.23 11.95
N ALA A 420 25.18 3.84 10.68
CA ALA A 420 26.06 4.27 9.59
C ALA A 420 25.90 5.75 9.17
N LEU A 421 24.89 6.47 9.69
CA LEU A 421 24.67 7.90 9.46
C LEU A 421 25.07 8.79 10.66
N ALA A 422 25.30 8.15 11.82
CA ALA A 422 25.64 8.79 13.09
C ALA A 422 27.16 8.89 13.30
N ASP A 423 27.94 7.97 12.71
CA ASP A 423 29.38 8.14 12.43
C ASP A 423 29.58 8.87 11.10
#